data_AF-A0A9E5XA29-F1
#
_entry.id   AF-A0A9E5XA29-F1
#
_cell.length_a   1.000
_cell.length_b   1.000
_cell.length_c   1.000
_cell.angle_alpha   90.00
_cell.angle_beta   90.00
_cell.angle_gamma   90.00
#
_symmetry.space_group_name_H-M   'P 1'
#
loop_
_entity.id
_entity.type
_entity.pdbx_description
1 polymer ?
#
loop_
_entity_poly.entity_id
_entity_poly.type
_entity_poly.pdbx_seq_one_letter_code
_entity_poly.pdbx_strand_id
1 'polypeptide(L)'
;MLNAQTENPPCIECGLCREVCPVFGILRQEQISPRGLAILASARIASVLFYQCTLCRACRELCPVTHDPDGESIRAGLVANGVETDVNRTMIANIRRYGNPFGELEEGEIPETLTCC
;
A
#
# COMPACT_ATOMS: atom_id res chain seq x y z
N MET A 1 14.63 -3.78 -12.92
CA MET A 1 13.21 -3.66 -13.34
C MET A 1 12.56 -5.00 -13.04
N LEU A 2 11.66 -5.06 -12.05
CA LEU A 2 10.98 -6.32 -11.71
C LEU A 2 9.85 -6.50 -12.72
N ASN A 3 9.93 -7.59 -13.49
CA ASN A 3 8.98 -7.91 -14.54
C ASN A 3 7.56 -8.02 -13.95
N ALA A 4 6.61 -7.35 -14.60
CA ALA A 4 5.18 -7.62 -14.41
C ALA A 4 4.99 -9.12 -14.68
N GLN A 5 4.46 -9.86 -13.69
CA GLN A 5 4.16 -11.27 -13.94
C GLN A 5 3.02 -11.34 -14.96
N THR A 6 3.20 -12.12 -16.02
CA THR A 6 2.16 -12.36 -17.03
C THR A 6 0.97 -13.12 -16.44
N GLU A 7 1.18 -13.81 -15.32
CA GLU A 7 0.16 -14.56 -14.57
C GLU A 7 0.26 -14.20 -13.09
N ASN A 8 -0.88 -13.98 -12.42
CA ASN A 8 -0.96 -13.75 -10.98
C ASN A 8 -1.91 -14.78 -10.36
N PRO A 9 -1.42 -15.97 -9.96
CA PRO A 9 -2.26 -17.04 -9.43
C PRO A 9 -3.04 -16.58 -8.19
N PRO A 10 -4.25 -17.11 -7.92
CA PRO A 10 -5.03 -16.70 -6.77
C PRO A 10 -4.34 -17.08 -5.45
N CYS A 11 -4.55 -16.24 -4.43
CA CYS A 11 -4.11 -16.53 -3.07
C CYS A 11 -4.75 -17.84 -2.56
N ILE A 12 -3.92 -18.74 -1.99
CA ILE A 12 -4.36 -19.98 -1.35
C ILE A 12 -4.49 -19.87 0.18
N GLU A 13 -4.43 -18.64 0.70
CA GLU A 13 -4.65 -18.30 2.12
C GLU A 13 -3.72 -18.98 3.15
N CYS A 14 -2.58 -19.55 2.71
CA CYS A 14 -1.63 -20.29 3.55
C CYS A 14 -1.01 -19.45 4.69
N GLY A 15 -0.93 -18.13 4.53
CA GLY A 15 -0.45 -17.21 5.56
C GLY A 15 1.07 -17.05 5.67
N LEU A 16 1.86 -17.72 4.84
CA LEU A 16 3.34 -17.64 4.89
C LEU A 16 3.87 -16.20 4.72
N CYS A 17 3.17 -15.38 3.94
CA CYS A 17 3.48 -13.96 3.77
C CYS A 17 3.45 -13.13 5.07
N ARG A 18 2.81 -13.63 6.14
CA ARG A 18 2.77 -12.96 7.45
C ARG A 18 4.14 -12.89 8.11
N GLU A 19 4.97 -13.91 7.90
CA GLU A 19 6.29 -14.03 8.51
C GLU A 19 7.30 -12.98 7.99
N VAL A 20 7.07 -12.47 6.78
CA VAL A 20 7.96 -11.49 6.12
C VAL A 20 7.38 -10.08 6.04
N CYS A 21 6.13 -9.89 6.46
CA CYS A 21 5.50 -8.57 6.40
C CYS A 21 5.95 -7.70 7.59
N PRO A 22 6.68 -6.58 7.37
CA PRO A 22 7.13 -5.74 8.47
C PRO A 22 5.96 -5.11 9.24
N VAL A 23 4.88 -4.77 8.55
CA VAL A 23 3.68 -4.17 9.14
C VAL A 23 2.96 -5.17 10.03
N PHE A 24 2.72 -6.38 9.52
CA PHE A 24 2.10 -7.44 10.32
C PHE A 24 2.97 -7.86 11.51
N GLY A 25 4.29 -7.88 11.32
CA GLY A 25 5.26 -8.19 12.37
C GLY A 25 5.08 -7.32 13.61
N ILE A 26 4.74 -6.03 13.44
CA ILE A 26 4.48 -5.08 14.52
C ILE A 26 3.01 -5.08 14.95
N LEU A 27 2.08 -4.85 14.02
CA LEU A 27 0.67 -4.58 14.36
C LEU A 27 -0.11 -5.85 14.71
N ARG A 28 0.31 -7.02 14.23
CA ARG A 28 -0.33 -8.33 14.45
C ARG A 28 -1.83 -8.39 14.12
N GLN A 29 -2.28 -7.54 13.20
CA GLN A 29 -3.66 -7.47 12.74
C GLN A 29 -3.81 -8.15 11.38
N GLU A 30 -4.60 -9.22 11.31
CA GLU A 30 -4.72 -10.04 10.10
C GLU A 30 -5.28 -9.25 8.91
N GLN A 31 -6.20 -8.33 9.14
CA GLN A 31 -6.79 -7.47 8.09
C GLN A 31 -5.77 -6.52 7.43
N ILE A 32 -4.57 -6.36 8.02
CA ILE A 32 -3.46 -5.56 7.50
C ILE A 32 -2.33 -6.48 6.97
N SER A 33 -2.42 -7.79 7.19
CA SER A 33 -1.45 -8.75 6.67
C SER A 33 -1.53 -8.82 5.14
N PRO A 34 -0.48 -9.27 4.43
CA PRO A 34 -0.56 -9.43 2.99
C PRO A 34 -1.62 -10.46 2.58
N ARG A 35 -1.87 -11.48 3.40
CA ARG A 35 -2.96 -12.44 3.19
C ARG A 35 -4.32 -11.76 3.36
N GLY A 36 -4.50 -10.98 4.42
CA GLY A 36 -5.73 -10.24 4.66
C GLY A 36 -6.05 -9.29 3.50
N LEU A 37 -5.05 -8.54 3.03
CA LEU A 37 -5.19 -7.67 1.86
C LEU A 37 -5.52 -8.46 0.59
N ALA A 38 -4.91 -9.64 0.37
CA ALA A 38 -5.25 -10.51 -0.76
C ALA A 38 -6.70 -11.02 -0.69
N ILE A 39 -7.19 -11.38 0.50
CA ILE A 39 -8.59 -11.79 0.71
C ILE A 39 -9.55 -10.62 0.44
N LEU A 40 -9.24 -9.42 0.96
CA LEU A 40 -10.03 -8.21 0.69
C LEU A 40 -10.08 -7.88 -0.81
N ALA A 41 -8.95 -8.03 -1.51
CA ALA A 41 -8.85 -7.79 -2.94
C ALA A 41 -9.68 -8.80 -3.74
N SER A 42 -9.58 -10.10 -3.41
CA SER A 42 -10.39 -11.16 -4.02
C SER A 42 -11.89 -10.93 -3.83
N ALA A 43 -12.28 -10.47 -2.62
CA ALA A 43 -13.66 -10.10 -2.29
C ALA A 43 -14.11 -8.75 -2.88
N ARG A 44 -13.24 -8.02 -3.59
CA ARG A 44 -13.49 -6.68 -4.15
C ARG A 44 -13.98 -5.67 -3.10
N ILE A 45 -13.48 -5.78 -1.87
CA ILE A 45 -13.83 -4.86 -0.79
C ILE A 45 -12.92 -3.64 -0.88
N ALA A 46 -13.48 -2.48 -1.22
CA ALA A 46 -12.74 -1.22 -1.18
C ALA A 46 -12.47 -0.82 0.27
N SER A 47 -11.21 -0.55 0.62
CA SER A 47 -10.82 -0.26 1.99
C SER A 47 -9.57 0.62 2.07
N VAL A 48 -9.52 1.51 3.06
CA VAL A 48 -8.31 2.29 3.35
C VAL A 48 -7.18 1.43 3.94
N LEU A 49 -7.46 0.19 4.36
CA LEU A 49 -6.46 -0.74 4.88
C LEU A 49 -5.37 -1.06 3.84
N PHE A 50 -5.66 -0.99 2.55
CA PHE A 50 -4.66 -1.18 1.50
C PHE A 50 -3.52 -0.17 1.58
N TYR A 51 -3.72 1.02 2.17
CA TYR A 51 -2.69 2.03 2.37
C TYR A 51 -1.66 1.68 3.46
N GLN A 52 -1.95 0.69 4.31
CA GLN A 52 -1.00 0.20 5.32
C GLN A 52 0.13 -0.65 4.75
N CYS A 53 -0.03 -1.20 3.54
CA CYS A 53 1.05 -1.93 2.88
C CYS A 53 2.25 -1.01 2.58
N THR A 54 3.48 -1.41 2.88
CA THR A 54 4.66 -0.60 2.54
C THR A 54 5.12 -0.79 1.09
N LEU A 55 4.40 -1.59 0.29
CA LEU A 55 4.75 -1.97 -1.09
C LEU A 55 6.16 -2.58 -1.24
N CYS A 56 6.70 -3.16 -0.16
CA CYS A 56 8.04 -3.74 -0.14
C CYS A 56 8.16 -5.07 -0.92
N ARG A 57 7.02 -5.69 -1.27
CA ARG A 57 6.91 -6.96 -2.02
C ARG A 57 7.56 -8.19 -1.37
N ALA A 58 7.98 -8.11 -0.10
CA ALA A 58 8.54 -9.28 0.62
C ALA A 58 7.58 -10.49 0.63
N CYS A 59 6.27 -10.24 0.68
CA CYS A 59 5.25 -11.29 0.62
C CYS A 59 5.25 -12.07 -0.70
N ARG A 60 5.56 -11.41 -1.83
CA ARG A 60 5.60 -12.02 -3.17
C ARG A 60 6.79 -12.97 -3.29
N GLU A 61 7.95 -12.56 -2.82
CA GLU A 61 9.19 -13.36 -2.87
C GLU A 61 9.05 -14.69 -2.12
N LEU A 62 8.28 -14.71 -1.03
CA LEU A 62 8.04 -15.91 -0.23
C LEU A 62 6.81 -16.72 -0.67
N CYS A 63 5.97 -16.19 -1.56
CA CYS A 63 4.68 -16.80 -1.88
C CYS A 63 4.86 -18.12 -2.66
N PRO A 64 4.32 -19.26 -2.18
CA PRO A 64 4.50 -20.56 -2.84
C PRO A 64 3.78 -20.68 -4.19
N VAL A 65 2.77 -19.82 -4.42
CA VAL A 65 2.02 -19.72 -5.68
C VAL A 65 2.33 -18.43 -6.44
N THR A 66 3.41 -17.75 -6.05
CA THR A 66 3.86 -16.48 -6.65
C THR A 66 2.81 -15.38 -6.76
N HIS A 67 1.76 -15.42 -5.93
CA HIS A 67 0.72 -14.38 -5.87
C HIS A 67 1.30 -13.02 -5.47
N ASP A 68 0.96 -11.99 -6.24
CA ASP A 68 1.22 -10.58 -5.95
C ASP A 68 -0.11 -9.89 -5.61
N PRO A 69 -0.29 -9.33 -4.39
CA PRO A 69 -1.48 -8.55 -4.07
C PRO A 69 -1.65 -7.28 -4.92
N ASP A 70 -0.67 -6.88 -5.74
CA ASP A 70 -0.73 -5.75 -6.67
C ASP A 70 -1.22 -4.45 -6.02
N GLY A 71 -0.57 -4.11 -4.90
CA GLY A 71 -0.98 -3.01 -4.03
C GLY A 71 -1.03 -1.66 -4.73
N GLU A 72 -0.12 -1.40 -5.68
CA GLU A 72 -0.12 -0.17 -6.48
C GLU A 72 -1.38 -0.04 -7.35
N SER A 73 -1.74 -1.08 -8.10
CA SER A 73 -2.92 -1.04 -8.98
C SER A 73 -4.20 -0.96 -8.17
N ILE A 74 -4.29 -1.68 -7.04
CA ILE A 74 -5.43 -1.58 -6.12
C ILE A 74 -5.57 -0.15 -5.61
N ARG A 75 -4.48 0.46 -5.11
CA ARG A 75 -4.51 1.85 -4.62
C ARG A 75 -4.91 2.84 -5.70
N ALA A 76 -4.39 2.68 -6.93
CA ALA A 76 -4.78 3.53 -8.05
C ALA A 76 -6.30 3.45 -8.32
N GLY A 77 -6.86 2.24 -8.28
CA GLY A 77 -8.31 2.04 -8.37
C GLY A 77 -9.09 2.67 -7.21
N LEU A 78 -8.60 2.55 -5.97
CA LEU A 78 -9.23 3.15 -4.80
C LEU A 78 -9.26 4.68 -4.90
N VAL A 79 -8.15 5.32 -5.26
CA VAL A 79 -8.08 6.78 -5.49
C VAL A 79 -9.07 7.22 -6.56
N ALA A 80 -9.15 6.50 -7.68
CA ALA A 80 -10.09 6.79 -8.76
C ALA A 80 -11.56 6.72 -8.31
N ASN A 81 -11.86 5.94 -7.26
CA ASN A 81 -13.18 5.80 -6.66
C ASN A 81 -13.38 6.67 -5.40
N GLY A 82 -12.45 7.59 -5.11
CA GLY A 82 -12.54 8.48 -3.94
C GLY A 82 -12.25 7.80 -2.59
N VAL A 83 -11.71 6.58 -2.59
CA VAL A 83 -11.32 5.85 -1.37
C VAL A 83 -9.86 6.10 -1.07
N GLU A 84 -9.59 7.11 -0.26
CA GLU A 84 -8.24 7.57 0.07
C GLU A 84 -8.19 8.15 1.50
N THR A 85 -7.01 8.23 2.09
CA THR A 85 -6.79 8.88 3.40
C THR A 85 -6.73 10.41 3.26
N ASP A 86 -7.09 11.16 4.32
CA ASP A 86 -6.96 12.62 4.31
C ASP A 86 -5.51 13.09 4.14
N VAL A 87 -4.56 12.33 4.70
CA VAL A 87 -3.13 12.59 4.59
C VAL A 87 -2.67 12.48 3.14
N ASN A 88 -3.07 11.43 2.41
CA ASN A 88 -2.71 11.27 1.00
C ASN A 88 -3.34 12.37 0.13
N ARG A 89 -4.61 12.73 0.38
CA ARG A 89 -5.26 13.86 -0.30
C ARG A 89 -4.47 15.15 -0.13
N THR A 90 -4.03 15.43 1.10
CA THR A 90 -3.23 16.61 1.44
C THR A 90 -1.88 16.57 0.75
N MET A 91 -1.18 15.42 0.80
CA MET A 91 0.10 15.21 0.13
C MET A 91 0.00 15.50 -1.38
N ILE A 92 -1.01 14.94 -2.06
CA ILE A 92 -1.22 15.13 -3.50
C ILE A 92 -1.53 16.60 -3.82
N ALA A 93 -2.37 17.25 -3.00
CA ALA A 93 -2.69 18.66 -3.16
C ALA A 93 -1.43 19.55 -3.02
N ASN A 94 -0.59 19.25 -2.02
CA ASN A 94 0.66 19.97 -1.79
C ASN A 94 1.65 19.78 -2.96
N ILE A 95 1.83 18.55 -3.44
CA ILE A 95 2.71 18.28 -4.59
C ILE A 95 2.26 19.09 -5.81
N ARG A 96 0.95 19.11 -6.10
CA ARG A 96 0.39 19.84 -7.24
C ARG A 96 0.53 21.36 -7.11
N ARG A 97 0.44 21.90 -5.89
CA ARG A 97 0.44 23.35 -5.64
C ARG A 97 1.85 23.92 -5.43
N TYR A 98 2.70 23.20 -4.70
CA TYR A 98 4.00 23.69 -4.20
C TYR A 98 5.19 22.89 -4.72
N GLY A 99 4.96 21.80 -5.47
CA GLY A 99 6.02 20.93 -6.00
C GLY A 99 6.66 19.99 -4.98
N ASN A 100 6.12 19.93 -3.76
CA ASN A 100 6.61 19.06 -2.67
C ASN A 100 5.42 18.58 -1.79
N PRO A 101 5.56 17.48 -1.02
CA PRO A 101 4.44 16.93 -0.24
C PRO A 101 4.10 17.76 1.00
N PHE A 102 5.05 18.53 1.54
CA PHE A 102 4.96 19.14 2.86
C PHE A 102 4.23 20.48 2.89
N GLY A 103 3.98 21.09 1.73
CA GLY A 103 3.25 22.34 1.61
C GLY A 103 4.15 23.49 1.19
N GLU A 104 3.81 24.70 1.63
CA GLU A 104 4.66 25.88 1.47
C GLU A 104 5.82 25.81 2.47
N LEU A 105 7.06 26.02 2.00
CA LEU A 105 8.27 25.99 2.83
C LEU A 105 9.25 27.07 2.36
N GLU A 106 9.90 27.74 3.31
CA GLU A 106 11.05 28.60 3.05
C GLU A 106 12.35 27.78 2.93
N GLU A 107 13.39 28.38 2.35
CA GLU A 107 14.68 27.70 2.18
C GLU A 107 15.30 27.36 3.55
N GLY A 108 15.55 26.07 3.79
CA GLY A 108 16.10 25.57 5.06
C GLY A 108 15.07 25.31 6.16
N GLU A 109 13.77 25.57 5.90
CA GLU A 109 12.70 25.26 6.83
C GLU A 109 12.47 23.75 6.97
N ILE A 110 12.25 23.29 8.20
CA ILE A 110 11.88 21.89 8.49
C ILE A 110 10.36 21.82 8.61
N PRO A 111 9.68 20.97 7.81
CA PRO A 111 8.22 20.91 7.83
C PRO A 111 7.69 20.41 9.18
N GLU A 112 6.72 21.14 9.73
CA GLU A 112 6.05 20.76 11.00
C GLU A 112 5.17 19.52 10.83
N THR A 113 4.54 19.38 9.67
CA THR A 113 3.65 18.24 9.36
C THR A 113 4.25 17.39 8.25
N LEU A 114 4.45 16.11 8.56
CA LEU A 114 4.86 15.12 7.58
C LEU A 114 3.62 14.48 6.95
N THR A 115 3.35 14.88 5.72
CA THR A 115 2.32 14.31 4.85
C THR A 115 2.88 13.23 3.91
N CYS A 116 4.12 12.81 4.13
CA CYS A 116 4.81 11.84 3.28
C CYS A 116 4.55 10.41 3.76
N CYS A 117 3.82 9.66 2.93
CA CYS A 117 3.60 8.20 2.96
C CYS A 117 2.94 7.62 4.22
#